data_AF-A0A0C3F729-F1
#
_entry.id   AF-A0A0C3F729-F1
#
_cell.length_a   1.000
_cell.length_b   1.000
_cell.length_c   1.000
_cell.angle_alpha   90.00
_cell.angle_beta   90.00
_cell.angle_gamma   90.00
#
_symmetry.space_group_name_H-M   'P 1'
#
loop_
_entity.id
_entity.type
_entity.pdbx_description
1 polymer ?
#
loop_
_entity_poly.entity_id
_entity_poly.type
_entity_poly.pdbx_seq_one_letter_code
_entity_poly.pdbx_strand_id
1 'polypeptide(L)'
;MTTPEVARCPDGHYRRVIYGLGPYIADYPKQALLLCIVQGWCPKCTAPQFDLNQTEGVTRRCQDHTELLVHELELGVLWDGWGIVGDIVPFTNDFPRADINELISPDLLHQVIKGTFKDHLVAWVEQYLVLKHGRKQADEILDDINRRVALVASFSGLRRFPEGQGFKQWTGDDSKALMKVWLPAIEDVIDTLSLRGLEEALSRFHRYRVVFEKCGVRTEGFNLPQQHFLKHYPTLIRTFGAPNGLCSSITESKHIKAVKQPWQRSNRYKALGQMLLTNEQLDKIAACRAKFASRRMLADGLILAQEDDDDDGGDVIGPSILAEVALAKVPTAVVTADELAHFLDEPDLIDRLRSFAADQTRASDSNSDVSLVDDSDNQLPEIDDLITLYPSAVATYFAPQ
;
A
#
# COMPACT_ATOMS: atom_id res chain seq x y z
N MET A 1 39.26 12.80 -7.96
CA MET A 1 39.97 13.37 -6.78
C MET A 1 40.67 12.25 -6.01
N THR A 2 42.00 12.24 -6.00
CA THR A 2 42.81 11.29 -5.20
C THR A 2 43.31 11.91 -3.90
N THR A 3 43.55 13.22 -3.92
CA THR A 3 44.01 14.00 -2.76
C THR A 3 42.86 14.34 -1.82
N PRO A 4 42.97 14.06 -0.51
CA PRO A 4 41.96 14.44 0.48
C PRO A 4 42.01 15.93 0.82
N GLU A 5 40.83 16.52 1.00
CA GLU A 5 40.63 17.89 1.47
C GLU A 5 40.20 17.90 2.94
N VAL A 6 40.50 18.97 3.68
CA VAL A 6 40.06 19.11 5.07
C VAL A 6 38.68 19.75 5.07
N ALA A 7 37.65 19.01 5.51
CA ALA A 7 36.28 19.47 5.59
C ALA A 7 35.73 19.35 7.01
N ARG A 8 34.86 20.29 7.40
CA ARG A 8 34.13 20.23 8.68
C ARG A 8 32.90 19.35 8.50
N CYS A 9 32.78 18.31 9.32
CA CYS A 9 31.64 17.40 9.33
C CYS A 9 30.47 17.93 10.19
N PRO A 10 29.24 17.40 10.03
CA PRO A 10 28.05 17.84 10.79
C PRO A 10 28.18 17.70 12.32
N ASP A 11 29.02 16.80 12.80
CA ASP A 11 29.34 16.63 14.23
C ASP A 11 30.38 17.65 14.75
N GLY A 12 30.70 18.67 13.95
CA GLY A 12 31.60 19.76 14.31
C GLY A 12 33.09 19.48 14.17
N HIS A 13 33.50 18.24 13.86
CA HIS A 13 34.89 17.84 13.76
C HIS A 13 35.44 18.01 12.34
N TYR A 14 36.72 18.34 12.20
CA TYR A 14 37.39 18.40 10.90
C TYR A 14 38.00 17.05 10.53
N ARG A 15 37.73 16.59 9.32
CA ARG A 15 38.26 15.32 8.79
C ARG A 15 38.87 15.52 7.41
N ARG A 16 39.80 14.64 7.05
CA ARG A 16 40.31 14.50 5.68
C ARG A 16 39.27 13.74 4.87
N VAL A 17 38.62 14.42 3.94
CA VAL A 17 37.53 13.89 3.11
C VAL A 17 38.01 13.75 1.67
N ILE A 18 37.53 12.71 1.00
CA ILE A 18 37.70 12.52 -0.43
C ILE A 18 36.30 12.40 -1.01
N TYR A 19 35.99 13.23 -2.01
CA TYR A 19 34.73 13.17 -2.73
C TYR A 19 34.75 12.09 -3.81
N GLY A 20 33.66 11.35 -3.93
CA GLY A 20 33.42 10.34 -4.95
C GLY A 20 32.00 10.46 -5.48
N LEU A 21 31.74 9.83 -6.63
CA LEU A 21 30.40 9.72 -7.18
C LEU A 21 29.66 8.56 -6.51
N GLY A 22 28.44 8.82 -6.05
CA GLY A 22 27.56 7.80 -5.49
C GLY A 22 26.80 7.02 -6.57
N PRO A 23 25.94 6.07 -6.17
CA PRO A 23 25.11 5.32 -7.09
C PRO A 23 24.25 6.23 -7.97
N TYR A 24 24.13 5.88 -9.25
CA TYR A 24 23.38 6.65 -10.25
C TYR A 24 22.06 5.94 -10.58
N ILE A 25 20.93 6.54 -10.20
CA ILE A 25 19.59 6.04 -10.49
C ILE A 25 19.11 6.64 -11.82
N ALA A 26 18.71 5.78 -12.75
CA ALA A 26 18.18 6.18 -14.05
C ALA A 26 17.22 5.11 -14.59
N ASP A 27 16.29 5.50 -15.45
CA ASP A 27 15.45 4.58 -16.20
C ASP A 27 16.25 3.86 -17.29
N TYR A 28 15.73 2.75 -17.81
CA TYR A 28 16.50 1.87 -18.70
C TYR A 28 17.13 2.56 -19.94
N PRO A 29 16.41 3.40 -20.71
CA PRO A 29 17.01 4.10 -21.84
C PRO A 29 18.20 5.00 -21.43
N LYS A 30 18.11 5.64 -20.27
CA LYS A 30 19.19 6.48 -19.75
C LYS A 30 20.32 5.65 -19.15
N GLN A 31 20.04 4.49 -18.54
CA GLN A 31 21.08 3.52 -18.19
C GLN A 31 21.85 3.10 -19.44
N ALA A 32 21.16 2.78 -20.53
CA ALA A 32 21.82 2.38 -21.77
C ALA A 32 22.76 3.47 -22.31
N LEU A 33 22.30 4.72 -22.28
CA LEU A 33 23.10 5.89 -22.66
C LEU A 33 24.34 6.07 -21.77
N LEU A 34 24.16 6.02 -20.44
CA LEU A 34 25.24 6.28 -19.48
C LEU A 34 26.34 5.22 -19.51
N LEU A 35 25.97 3.97 -19.74
CA LEU A 35 26.90 2.84 -19.84
C LEU A 35 27.43 2.63 -21.27
N CYS A 36 27.01 3.45 -22.23
CA CYS A 36 27.37 3.33 -23.64
C CYS A 36 27.07 1.92 -24.18
N ILE A 37 25.88 1.41 -23.89
CA ILE A 37 25.41 0.11 -24.37
C ILE A 37 24.27 0.24 -25.39
N VAL A 38 24.15 -0.76 -26.24
CA VAL A 38 23.07 -0.87 -27.23
C VAL A 38 21.75 -1.19 -26.52
N GLN A 39 20.67 -0.51 -26.93
CA GLN A 39 19.34 -0.75 -26.37
C GLN A 39 18.90 -2.21 -26.57
N GLY A 40 18.39 -2.81 -25.49
CA GLY A 40 18.02 -4.24 -25.40
C GLY A 40 19.04 -5.09 -24.65
N TRP A 41 20.26 -4.60 -24.42
CA TRP A 41 21.28 -5.29 -23.64
C TRP A 41 21.18 -5.00 -22.14
N CYS A 42 21.73 -5.90 -21.32
CA CYS A 42 21.77 -5.73 -19.88
C CYS A 42 22.86 -4.70 -19.48
N PRO A 43 22.53 -3.70 -18.62
CA PRO A 43 23.51 -2.73 -18.12
C PRO A 43 24.42 -3.30 -17.04
N LYS A 44 24.14 -4.50 -16.50
CA LYS A 44 24.93 -5.09 -15.43
C LYS A 44 25.78 -6.28 -15.85
N CYS A 45 25.43 -6.97 -16.93
CA CYS A 45 26.15 -8.16 -17.37
C CYS A 45 26.25 -8.25 -18.89
N THR A 46 27.08 -9.19 -19.34
CA THR A 46 27.36 -9.48 -20.75
C THR A 46 26.34 -10.42 -21.39
N ALA A 47 25.18 -10.66 -20.74
CA ALA A 47 24.13 -11.50 -21.29
C ALA A 47 23.64 -10.95 -22.64
N PRO A 48 23.50 -11.80 -23.67
CA PRO A 48 23.09 -11.36 -24.99
C PRO A 48 21.63 -10.88 -24.99
N GLN A 49 21.33 -9.87 -25.79
CA GLN A 49 19.98 -9.30 -25.92
C GLN A 49 18.91 -10.35 -26.25
N PHE A 50 19.27 -11.39 -27.00
CA PHE A 50 18.35 -12.45 -27.43
C PHE A 50 18.23 -13.61 -26.43
N ASP A 51 19.08 -13.65 -25.40
CA ASP A 51 19.01 -14.65 -24.31
C ASP A 51 19.52 -14.06 -22.99
N LEU A 52 18.73 -13.16 -22.40
CA LEU A 52 19.05 -12.52 -21.13
C LEU A 52 19.05 -13.49 -19.93
N ASN A 53 18.57 -14.72 -20.11
CA ASN A 53 18.54 -15.76 -19.06
C ASN A 53 19.78 -16.67 -19.11
N GLN A 54 20.64 -16.54 -20.11
CA GLN A 54 21.87 -17.28 -20.20
C GLN A 54 22.75 -17.01 -18.97
N THR A 55 23.31 -18.07 -18.39
CA THR A 55 24.20 -17.98 -17.23
C THR A 55 25.62 -18.45 -17.53
N GLU A 56 25.80 -19.25 -18.59
CA GLU A 56 27.10 -19.75 -19.02
C GLU A 56 27.87 -18.67 -19.80
N GLY A 57 29.09 -18.35 -19.35
CA GLY A 57 29.95 -17.34 -19.98
C GLY A 57 29.53 -15.88 -19.71
N VAL A 58 28.46 -15.66 -18.97
CA VAL A 58 27.99 -14.31 -18.62
C VAL A 58 28.74 -13.78 -17.39
N THR A 59 29.31 -12.60 -17.53
CA THR A 59 30.05 -11.91 -16.48
C THR A 59 29.45 -10.54 -16.21
N ARG A 60 29.78 -9.93 -15.07
CA ARG A 60 29.42 -8.53 -14.82
C ARG A 60 30.21 -7.61 -15.74
N ARG A 61 29.57 -6.54 -16.19
CA ARG A 61 30.28 -5.45 -16.87
C ARG A 61 31.14 -4.72 -15.86
N CYS A 62 32.36 -4.37 -16.27
CA CYS A 62 33.26 -3.47 -15.56
C CYS A 62 34.04 -2.64 -16.58
N GLN A 63 34.64 -1.55 -16.10
CA GLN A 63 35.46 -0.67 -16.95
C GLN A 63 36.61 -1.43 -17.62
N ASP A 64 37.41 -2.18 -16.86
CA ASP A 64 38.57 -2.94 -17.38
C ASP A 64 38.20 -3.87 -18.54
N HIS A 65 37.07 -4.58 -18.41
CA HIS A 65 36.60 -5.49 -19.46
C HIS A 65 36.12 -4.72 -20.70
N THR A 66 35.38 -3.63 -20.50
CA THR A 66 34.88 -2.79 -21.59
C THR A 66 36.05 -2.16 -22.36
N GLU A 67 37.04 -1.60 -21.67
CA GLU A 67 38.22 -0.98 -22.28
C GLU A 67 39.07 -1.99 -23.06
N LEU A 68 39.26 -3.20 -22.51
CA LEU A 68 39.95 -4.27 -23.23
C LEU A 68 39.23 -4.63 -24.54
N LEU A 69 37.90 -4.77 -24.51
CA LEU A 69 37.13 -5.08 -25.71
C LEU A 69 37.23 -3.94 -26.73
N VAL A 70 37.12 -2.69 -26.29
CA VAL A 70 37.22 -1.51 -27.17
C VAL A 70 38.60 -1.40 -27.83
N HIS A 71 39.67 -1.79 -27.13
CA HIS A 71 41.03 -1.80 -27.68
C HIS A 71 41.24 -2.92 -28.72
N GLU A 72 40.66 -4.10 -28.49
CA GLU A 72 40.96 -5.31 -29.27
C GLU A 72 39.97 -5.57 -30.43
N LEU A 73 38.76 -5.02 -30.38
CA LEU A 73 37.69 -5.37 -31.32
C LEU A 73 37.24 -4.19 -32.19
N GLU A 74 36.79 -4.50 -33.40
CA GLU A 74 36.17 -3.52 -34.29
C GLU A 74 34.77 -3.10 -33.80
N LEU A 75 34.35 -1.87 -34.11
CA LEU A 75 33.08 -1.28 -33.65
C LEU A 75 31.85 -2.14 -33.96
N GLY A 76 31.81 -2.80 -35.13
CA GLY A 76 30.69 -3.70 -35.48
C GLY A 76 30.63 -4.93 -34.57
N VAL A 77 31.78 -5.51 -34.21
CA VAL A 77 31.87 -6.66 -33.32
C VAL A 77 31.48 -6.28 -31.89
N LEU A 78 31.85 -5.09 -31.44
CA LEU A 78 31.44 -4.54 -30.15
C LEU A 78 29.92 -4.34 -30.07
N TRP A 79 29.35 -3.75 -31.13
CA TRP A 79 27.92 -3.48 -31.20
C TRP A 79 27.09 -4.77 -31.20
N ASP A 80 27.38 -5.69 -32.12
CA ASP A 80 26.58 -6.90 -32.32
C ASP A 80 26.87 -7.99 -31.28
N GLY A 81 28.15 -8.15 -30.90
CA GLY A 81 28.60 -9.25 -30.04
C GLY A 81 28.55 -8.95 -28.55
N TRP A 82 28.69 -7.67 -28.15
CA TRP A 82 28.82 -7.27 -26.75
C TRP A 82 27.85 -6.17 -26.32
N GLY A 83 27.10 -5.60 -27.28
CA GLY A 83 26.19 -4.50 -27.05
C GLY A 83 26.89 -3.25 -26.54
N ILE A 84 28.12 -2.99 -26.97
CA ILE A 84 28.92 -1.83 -26.55
C ILE A 84 29.00 -0.82 -27.70
N VAL A 85 28.76 0.45 -27.39
CA VAL A 85 28.93 1.60 -28.30
C VAL A 85 30.37 2.10 -28.13
N GLY A 86 31.29 1.51 -28.90
CA GLY A 86 32.74 1.67 -28.68
C GLY A 86 33.35 3.02 -29.07
N ASP A 87 32.58 3.91 -29.70
CA ASP A 87 33.01 5.27 -30.07
C ASP A 87 32.61 6.33 -29.03
N ILE A 88 32.01 5.93 -27.91
CA ILE A 88 31.62 6.81 -26.81
C ILE A 88 32.33 6.38 -25.54
N VAL A 89 32.90 7.36 -24.82
CA VAL A 89 33.53 7.15 -23.52
C VAL A 89 32.54 7.52 -22.42
N PRO A 90 32.28 6.63 -21.43
CA PRO A 90 31.45 6.98 -20.29
C PRO A 90 32.03 8.15 -19.49
N PHE A 91 31.18 9.07 -19.04
CA PHE A 91 31.62 10.29 -18.33
C PHE A 91 32.37 10.01 -17.02
N THR A 92 32.25 8.80 -16.46
CA THR A 92 32.91 8.43 -15.20
C THR A 92 34.37 8.01 -15.40
N ASN A 93 34.82 7.72 -16.62
CA ASN A 93 36.17 7.19 -16.87
C ASN A 93 37.29 8.11 -16.38
N ASP A 94 37.09 9.43 -16.40
CA ASP A 94 38.07 10.41 -15.91
C ASP A 94 38.09 10.52 -14.37
N PHE A 95 37.21 9.82 -13.67
CA PHE A 95 37.10 9.86 -12.23
C PHE A 95 37.73 8.60 -11.61
N PRO A 96 38.82 8.72 -10.83
CA PRO A 96 39.66 7.60 -10.39
C PRO A 96 38.99 6.59 -9.42
N ARG A 97 37.71 6.79 -9.09
CA ARG A 97 36.90 5.97 -8.17
C ARG A 97 35.43 5.92 -8.59
N ALA A 98 35.15 6.04 -9.88
CA ALA A 98 33.80 5.98 -10.39
C ALA A 98 33.77 5.11 -11.65
N ASP A 99 33.35 3.86 -11.49
CA ASP A 99 33.00 3.00 -12.63
C ASP A 99 31.48 3.05 -12.79
N ILE A 100 30.98 3.58 -13.91
CA ILE A 100 29.53 3.66 -14.17
C ILE A 100 28.86 2.27 -14.15
N ASN A 101 29.59 1.21 -14.52
CA ASN A 101 29.10 -0.17 -14.49
C ASN A 101 28.80 -0.63 -13.05
N GLU A 102 29.59 -0.16 -12.09
CA GLU A 102 29.36 -0.39 -10.67
C GLU A 102 28.31 0.57 -10.11
N LEU A 103 28.39 1.86 -10.46
CA LEU A 103 27.58 2.93 -9.89
C LEU A 103 26.11 2.88 -10.31
N ILE A 104 25.77 2.33 -11.49
CA ILE A 104 24.35 2.30 -11.90
C ILE A 104 23.52 1.46 -10.93
N SER A 105 22.48 2.04 -10.34
CA SER A 105 21.64 1.36 -9.36
C SER A 105 20.30 0.91 -9.95
N PRO A 106 19.65 -0.11 -9.36
CA PRO A 106 18.29 -0.50 -9.76
C PRO A 106 17.32 0.67 -9.66
N ASP A 107 16.38 0.73 -10.60
CA ASP A 107 15.28 1.69 -10.60
C ASP A 107 13.98 0.95 -10.30
N LEU A 108 13.60 0.93 -9.03
CA LEU A 108 12.40 0.24 -8.58
C LEU A 108 11.13 0.77 -9.26
N LEU A 109 11.07 2.06 -9.55
CA LEU A 109 9.90 2.67 -10.15
C LEU A 109 9.70 2.15 -11.57
N HIS A 110 10.70 2.26 -12.43
CA HIS A 110 10.54 1.86 -13.83
C HIS A 110 10.65 0.35 -14.05
N GLN A 111 11.48 -0.36 -13.28
CA GLN A 111 11.72 -1.79 -13.50
C GLN A 111 10.67 -2.67 -12.83
N VAL A 112 10.41 -2.45 -11.54
CA VAL A 112 9.53 -3.34 -10.75
C VAL A 112 8.08 -2.86 -10.82
N ILE A 113 7.85 -1.59 -10.46
CA ILE A 113 6.50 -1.07 -10.25
C ILE A 113 5.80 -0.81 -11.59
N LYS A 114 6.42 -0.01 -12.46
CA LYS A 114 5.82 0.34 -13.76
C LYS A 114 6.00 -0.79 -14.76
N GLY A 115 7.23 -1.25 -14.99
CA GLY A 115 7.53 -2.30 -15.96
C GLY A 115 6.91 -3.64 -15.60
N THR A 116 7.44 -4.30 -14.56
CA THR A 116 7.07 -5.69 -14.24
C THR A 116 5.61 -5.81 -13.77
N PHE A 117 5.19 -4.96 -12.84
CA PHE A 117 3.84 -5.08 -12.28
C PHE A 117 2.79 -4.47 -13.20
N LYS A 118 2.89 -3.18 -13.53
CA LYS A 118 1.81 -2.49 -14.25
C LYS A 118 1.79 -2.82 -15.76
N ASP A 119 2.92 -2.71 -16.45
CA ASP A 119 2.96 -2.86 -17.92
C ASP A 119 2.96 -4.34 -18.35
N HIS A 120 3.45 -5.25 -17.51
CA HIS A 120 3.44 -6.69 -17.80
C HIS A 120 2.34 -7.42 -17.05
N LEU A 121 2.42 -7.54 -15.71
CA LEU A 121 1.51 -8.42 -14.97
C LEU A 121 0.02 -8.03 -15.13
N VAL A 122 -0.32 -6.76 -14.91
CA VAL A 122 -1.71 -6.29 -15.08
C VAL A 122 -2.18 -6.48 -16.52
N ALA A 123 -1.38 -6.03 -17.49
CA ALA A 123 -1.73 -6.15 -18.92
C ALA A 123 -1.88 -7.62 -19.37
N TRP A 124 -1.04 -8.53 -18.88
CA TRP A 124 -1.10 -9.96 -19.20
C TRP A 124 -2.32 -10.62 -18.56
N VAL A 125 -2.72 -10.21 -17.35
CA VAL A 125 -3.96 -10.68 -16.73
C VAL A 125 -5.17 -10.24 -17.55
N GLU A 126 -5.23 -8.99 -17.99
CA GLU A 126 -6.29 -8.50 -18.88
C GLU A 126 -6.35 -9.30 -20.19
N GLN A 127 -5.20 -9.50 -20.85
CA GLN A 127 -5.11 -10.29 -22.08
C GLN A 127 -5.55 -11.75 -21.86
N TYR A 128 -5.14 -12.36 -20.75
CA TYR A 128 -5.52 -13.73 -20.39
C TYR A 128 -7.03 -13.87 -20.19
N LEU A 129 -7.66 -12.92 -19.49
CA LEU A 129 -9.11 -12.94 -19.28
C LEU A 129 -9.86 -12.87 -20.61
N VAL A 130 -9.43 -12.01 -21.53
CA VAL A 130 -10.00 -11.91 -22.89
C VAL A 130 -9.83 -13.21 -23.67
N LEU A 131 -8.65 -13.83 -23.62
CA LEU A 131 -8.37 -15.09 -24.31
C LEU A 131 -9.20 -16.26 -23.76
N LYS A 132 -9.40 -16.33 -22.43
CA LYS A 132 -10.06 -17.45 -21.77
C LYS A 132 -11.58 -17.35 -21.77
N HIS A 133 -12.12 -16.16 -21.54
CA HIS A 133 -13.55 -15.94 -21.31
C HIS A 133 -14.23 -15.20 -22.47
N GLY A 134 -13.48 -14.71 -23.45
CA GLY A 134 -13.99 -13.83 -24.49
C GLY A 134 -14.19 -12.41 -23.97
N ARG A 135 -14.22 -11.42 -24.89
CA ARG A 135 -14.13 -10.00 -24.53
C ARG A 135 -15.20 -9.54 -23.55
N LYS A 136 -16.46 -9.90 -23.81
CA LYS A 136 -17.60 -9.46 -23.00
C LYS A 136 -17.50 -9.95 -21.55
N GLN A 137 -17.22 -11.24 -21.36
CA GLN A 137 -17.13 -11.83 -20.02
C GLN A 137 -15.83 -11.41 -19.32
N ALA A 138 -14.74 -11.14 -20.06
CA ALA A 138 -13.52 -10.58 -19.51
C ALA A 138 -13.72 -9.15 -18.98
N ASP A 139 -14.46 -8.31 -19.71
CA ASP A 139 -14.80 -6.95 -19.27
C ASP A 139 -15.67 -7.01 -18.00
N GLU A 140 -16.65 -7.93 -17.92
CA GLU A 140 -17.45 -8.16 -16.69
C GLU A 140 -16.59 -8.59 -15.49
N ILE A 141 -15.58 -9.46 -15.69
CA ILE A 141 -14.64 -9.88 -14.64
C ILE A 141 -13.73 -8.72 -14.23
N LEU A 142 -13.25 -7.92 -15.19
CA LEU A 142 -12.43 -6.74 -14.90
C LEU A 142 -13.20 -5.67 -14.12
N ASP A 143 -14.48 -5.49 -14.43
CA ASP A 143 -15.36 -4.59 -13.67
C ASP A 143 -15.53 -5.06 -12.22
N ASP A 144 -15.61 -6.38 -11.98
CA ASP A 144 -15.63 -6.95 -10.63
C ASP A 144 -14.30 -6.74 -9.89
N ILE A 145 -13.17 -6.98 -10.55
CA ILE A 145 -11.83 -6.70 -9.98
C ILE A 145 -11.71 -5.21 -9.60
N ASN A 146 -12.12 -4.31 -10.50
CA ASN A 146 -12.11 -2.87 -10.25
C ASN A 146 -13.00 -2.47 -9.09
N ARG A 147 -14.16 -3.11 -8.96
CA ARG A 147 -15.07 -2.91 -7.82
C ARG A 147 -14.41 -3.34 -6.52
N ARG A 148 -13.73 -4.49 -6.48
CA ARG A 148 -13.01 -4.96 -5.29
C ARG A 148 -11.88 -4.03 -4.89
N VAL A 149 -11.12 -3.53 -5.87
CA VAL A 149 -10.08 -2.50 -5.67
C VAL A 149 -10.68 -1.21 -5.07
N ALA A 150 -11.86 -0.80 -5.54
CA ALA A 150 -12.55 0.39 -5.04
C ALA A 150 -13.16 0.20 -3.63
N LEU A 151 -13.54 -1.03 -3.29
CA LEU A 151 -14.13 -1.39 -1.99
C LEU A 151 -13.08 -1.58 -0.88
N VAL A 152 -11.78 -1.47 -1.19
CA VAL A 152 -10.74 -1.57 -0.16
C VAL A 152 -10.93 -0.47 0.89
N ALA A 153 -11.13 -0.92 2.14
CA ALA A 153 -11.36 -0.05 3.29
C ALA A 153 -10.21 0.96 3.46
N SER A 154 -10.56 2.18 3.87
CA SER A 154 -9.57 3.24 4.11
C SER A 154 -8.66 2.86 5.27
N PHE A 155 -7.35 2.89 5.05
CA PHE A 155 -6.32 2.60 6.05
C PHE A 155 -5.12 3.55 5.88
N SER A 156 -4.38 3.84 6.96
CA SER A 156 -3.22 4.74 6.88
C SER A 156 -2.12 4.14 5.99
N GLY A 157 -1.57 4.95 5.09
CA GLY A 157 -0.55 4.49 4.13
C GLY A 157 -1.07 3.63 2.97
N LEU A 158 -2.40 3.47 2.85
CA LEU A 158 -3.06 2.77 1.74
C LEU A 158 -3.98 3.73 0.98
N ARG A 159 -3.68 3.93 -0.31
CA ARG A 159 -4.43 4.85 -1.16
C ARG A 159 -5.69 4.17 -1.69
N ARG A 160 -6.82 4.89 -1.70
CA ARG A 160 -8.07 4.41 -2.28
C ARG A 160 -8.12 4.67 -3.79
N PHE A 161 -8.79 3.76 -4.49
CA PHE A 161 -8.98 3.79 -5.93
C PHE A 161 -10.48 3.72 -6.28
N PRO A 162 -11.24 4.82 -6.13
CA PRO A 162 -12.70 4.81 -6.27
C PRO A 162 -13.22 4.34 -7.63
N GLU A 163 -12.40 4.48 -8.67
CA GLU A 163 -12.69 4.06 -10.06
C GLU A 163 -11.93 2.78 -10.46
N GLY A 164 -11.38 2.03 -9.50
CA GLY A 164 -10.55 0.85 -9.76
C GLY A 164 -9.23 1.22 -10.45
N GLN A 165 -8.77 0.40 -11.40
CA GLN A 165 -7.54 0.65 -12.16
C GLN A 165 -7.73 1.55 -13.41
N GLY A 166 -8.93 2.09 -13.65
CA GLY A 166 -9.31 2.75 -14.90
C GLY A 166 -8.70 4.14 -15.18
N PHE A 167 -7.47 4.42 -14.77
CA PHE A 167 -6.87 5.76 -14.94
C PHE A 167 -6.36 6.00 -16.37
N LYS A 168 -6.74 7.15 -16.95
CA LYS A 168 -6.21 7.63 -18.24
C LYS A 168 -4.73 8.01 -18.18
N GLN A 169 -4.22 8.37 -17.01
CA GLN A 169 -2.82 8.72 -16.77
C GLN A 169 -2.38 8.18 -15.41
N TRP A 170 -1.29 7.41 -15.40
CA TRP A 170 -0.74 6.77 -14.20
C TRP A 170 0.55 7.46 -13.74
N THR A 171 0.66 7.75 -12.45
CA THR A 171 1.90 8.17 -11.79
C THR A 171 2.59 6.98 -11.12
N GLY A 172 3.87 7.14 -10.76
CA GLY A 172 4.62 6.09 -10.06
C GLY A 172 4.03 5.69 -8.71
N ASP A 173 3.43 6.64 -8.01
CA ASP A 173 2.79 6.38 -6.71
C ASP A 173 1.40 5.74 -6.87
N ASP A 174 0.70 5.98 -7.99
CA ASP A 174 -0.52 5.24 -8.32
C ASP A 174 -0.22 3.75 -8.50
N SER A 175 0.85 3.40 -9.22
CA SER A 175 1.25 2.01 -9.43
C SER A 175 1.72 1.33 -8.13
N LYS A 176 2.48 2.03 -7.28
CA LYS A 176 2.90 1.50 -5.95
C LYS A 176 1.70 1.22 -5.04
N ALA A 177 0.73 2.13 -5.02
CA ALA A 177 -0.45 1.93 -4.19
C ALA A 177 -1.34 0.82 -4.75
N LEU A 178 -1.46 0.69 -6.07
CA LEU A 178 -2.20 -0.40 -6.71
C LEU A 178 -1.60 -1.76 -6.34
N MET A 179 -0.27 -1.90 -6.35
CA MET A 179 0.41 -3.14 -5.94
C MET A 179 -0.04 -3.66 -4.58
N LYS A 180 -0.36 -2.76 -3.63
CA LYS A 180 -0.78 -3.12 -2.28
C LYS A 180 -2.22 -3.66 -2.21
N VAL A 181 -3.04 -3.37 -3.21
CA VAL A 181 -4.47 -3.73 -3.26
C VAL A 181 -4.83 -4.71 -4.37
N TRP A 182 -3.97 -4.86 -5.37
CA TRP A 182 -4.23 -5.62 -6.59
C TRP A 182 -4.22 -7.14 -6.36
N LEU A 183 -3.20 -7.67 -5.68
CA LEU A 183 -3.09 -9.10 -5.42
C LEU A 183 -4.29 -9.66 -4.62
N PRO A 184 -4.80 -8.98 -3.57
CA PRO A 184 -6.05 -9.35 -2.92
C PRO A 184 -7.29 -9.17 -3.81
N ALA A 185 -7.34 -8.15 -4.66
CA ALA A 185 -8.51 -7.89 -5.52
C ALA A 185 -8.71 -8.94 -6.63
N ILE A 186 -7.65 -9.64 -7.02
CA ILE A 186 -7.71 -10.77 -7.97
C ILE A 186 -7.81 -12.13 -7.28
N GLU A 187 -7.86 -12.17 -5.94
CA GLU A 187 -7.80 -13.40 -5.14
C GLU A 187 -8.97 -14.36 -5.42
N ASP A 188 -10.23 -13.89 -5.51
CA ASP A 188 -11.36 -14.79 -5.86
C ASP A 188 -11.57 -14.98 -7.38
N VAL A 189 -10.76 -14.33 -8.23
CA VAL A 189 -10.69 -14.66 -9.66
C VAL A 189 -9.79 -15.88 -9.88
N ILE A 190 -9.01 -16.26 -8.87
CA ILE A 190 -8.11 -17.43 -8.82
C ILE A 190 -8.67 -18.41 -7.77
N ASP A 191 -9.46 -19.40 -8.22
CA ASP A 191 -10.34 -20.23 -7.39
C ASP A 191 -9.71 -20.94 -6.16
N THR A 192 -10.60 -21.56 -5.37
CA THR A 192 -10.44 -22.62 -4.34
C THR A 192 -9.15 -23.47 -4.33
N LEU A 193 -8.50 -23.66 -5.48
CA LEU A 193 -7.13 -24.14 -5.67
C LEU A 193 -6.06 -23.36 -4.86
N SER A 194 -6.25 -22.08 -4.55
CA SER A 194 -5.26 -21.26 -3.82
C SER A 194 -5.20 -21.57 -2.32
N LEU A 195 -6.34 -21.81 -1.67
CA LEU A 195 -6.38 -22.31 -0.28
C LEU A 195 -5.82 -23.74 -0.19
N ARG A 196 -6.08 -24.56 -1.22
CA ARG A 196 -5.46 -25.88 -1.37
C ARG A 196 -3.95 -25.75 -1.59
N GLY A 197 -3.50 -24.76 -2.35
CA GLY A 197 -2.09 -24.41 -2.56
C GLY A 197 -1.40 -23.92 -1.29
N LEU A 198 -2.12 -23.19 -0.42
CA LEU A 198 -1.63 -22.79 0.90
C LEU A 198 -1.52 -24.00 1.84
N GLU A 199 -2.51 -24.89 1.83
CA GLU A 199 -2.47 -26.17 2.55
C GLU A 199 -1.34 -27.09 2.03
N GLU A 200 -1.09 -27.13 0.71
CA GLU A 200 -0.01 -27.88 0.07
C GLU A 200 1.38 -27.28 0.36
N ALA A 201 1.51 -25.95 0.34
CA ALA A 201 2.74 -25.26 0.69
C ALA A 201 3.10 -25.48 2.17
N LEU A 202 2.11 -25.38 3.06
CA LEU A 202 2.28 -25.67 4.48
C LEU A 202 2.63 -27.15 4.72
N SER A 203 2.01 -28.06 3.97
CA SER A 203 2.32 -29.50 4.01
C SER A 203 3.74 -29.81 3.54
N ARG A 204 4.22 -29.18 2.45
CA ARG A 204 5.61 -29.28 2.01
C ARG A 204 6.58 -28.73 3.04
N PHE A 205 6.29 -27.57 3.62
CA PHE A 205 7.12 -26.98 4.68
C PHE A 205 7.26 -27.93 5.88
N HIS A 206 6.15 -28.49 6.37
CA HIS A 206 6.18 -29.47 7.46
C HIS A 206 6.91 -30.77 7.10
N ARG A 207 6.83 -31.22 5.84
CA ARG A 207 7.54 -32.39 5.34
C ARG A 207 9.05 -32.17 5.25
N TYR A 208 9.49 -31.03 4.72
CA TYR A 208 10.90 -30.78 4.45
C TYR A 208 11.67 -30.21 5.63
N ARG A 209 11.03 -29.51 6.58
CA ARG A 209 11.72 -28.93 7.75
C ARG A 209 12.46 -29.97 8.60
N VAL A 210 12.07 -31.24 8.54
CA VAL A 210 12.75 -32.36 9.22
C VAL A 210 14.24 -32.48 8.81
N VAL A 211 14.64 -31.92 7.66
CA VAL A 211 16.07 -31.84 7.30
C VAL A 211 16.89 -31.08 8.35
N PHE A 212 16.32 -30.06 9.01
CA PHE A 212 17.03 -29.29 10.04
C PHE A 212 17.22 -30.09 11.34
N GLU A 213 16.34 -31.06 11.63
CA GLU A 213 16.57 -32.05 12.69
C GLU A 213 17.68 -33.03 12.28
N LYS A 214 17.58 -33.58 11.05
CA LYS A 214 18.54 -34.58 10.53
C LYS A 214 19.96 -34.05 10.38
N CYS A 215 20.11 -32.77 10.05
CA CYS A 215 21.41 -32.10 9.93
C CYS A 215 21.93 -31.56 11.28
N GLY A 216 21.24 -31.81 12.39
CA GLY A 216 21.67 -31.37 13.73
C GLY A 216 21.52 -29.88 14.02
N VAL A 217 20.90 -29.11 13.10
CA VAL A 217 20.66 -27.67 13.26
C VAL A 217 19.61 -27.40 14.34
N ARG A 218 18.65 -28.31 14.52
CA ARG A 218 17.58 -28.20 15.52
C ARG A 218 17.22 -29.56 16.11
N THR A 219 17.89 -29.96 17.19
CA THR A 219 17.77 -31.29 17.81
C THR A 219 16.53 -31.47 18.68
N GLU A 220 15.93 -30.38 19.16
CA GLU A 220 14.76 -30.38 20.07
C GLU A 220 13.41 -30.43 19.35
N GLY A 221 13.44 -30.50 18.01
CA GLY A 221 12.27 -30.59 17.14
C GLY A 221 11.46 -29.31 16.97
N PHE A 222 10.23 -29.45 16.46
CA PHE A 222 9.39 -28.34 15.96
C PHE A 222 8.15 -28.00 16.82
N ASN A 223 8.26 -28.08 18.14
CA ASN A 223 7.20 -27.66 19.08
C ASN A 223 7.15 -26.13 19.26
N LEU A 224 7.03 -25.40 18.15
CA LEU A 224 6.95 -23.95 18.13
C LEU A 224 5.50 -23.48 18.00
N PRO A 225 4.92 -22.81 19.02
CA PRO A 225 3.54 -22.34 18.97
C PRO A 225 3.23 -21.46 17.75
N GLN A 226 4.16 -20.60 17.34
CA GLN A 226 3.96 -19.74 16.16
C GLN A 226 3.86 -20.55 14.87
N GLN A 227 4.68 -21.60 14.69
CA GLN A 227 4.61 -22.46 13.51
C GLN A 227 3.37 -23.35 13.54
N HIS A 228 2.94 -23.79 14.72
CA HIS A 228 1.71 -24.55 14.89
C HIS A 228 0.48 -23.73 14.49
N PHE A 229 0.47 -22.43 14.83
CA PHE A 229 -0.68 -21.57 14.60
C PHE A 229 -1.00 -21.39 13.10
N LEU A 230 0.00 -21.50 12.22
CA LEU A 230 -0.16 -21.43 10.77
C LEU A 230 -1.17 -22.44 10.20
N LYS A 231 -1.35 -23.60 10.85
CA LYS A 231 -2.33 -24.60 10.43
C LYS A 231 -3.79 -24.14 10.58
N HIS A 232 -4.03 -23.14 11.42
CA HIS A 232 -5.36 -22.59 11.68
C HIS A 232 -5.72 -21.46 10.71
N TYR A 233 -4.74 -20.88 10.00
CA TYR A 233 -4.97 -19.78 9.05
C TYR A 233 -6.01 -20.12 7.99
N PRO A 234 -6.03 -21.31 7.36
CA PRO A 234 -7.07 -21.65 6.39
C PRO A 234 -8.49 -21.58 6.98
N THR A 235 -8.68 -22.06 8.21
CA THR A 235 -9.98 -21.99 8.90
C THR A 235 -10.30 -20.55 9.30
N LEU A 236 -9.35 -19.83 9.90
CA LEU A 236 -9.55 -18.45 10.34
C LEU A 236 -9.83 -17.51 9.17
N ILE A 237 -9.20 -17.72 8.01
CA ILE A 237 -9.45 -16.95 6.79
C ILE A 237 -10.86 -17.24 6.25
N ARG A 238 -11.30 -18.50 6.28
CA ARG A 238 -12.67 -18.88 5.89
C ARG A 238 -13.73 -18.30 6.82
N THR A 239 -13.43 -18.18 8.11
CA THR A 239 -14.39 -17.71 9.13
C THR A 239 -14.40 -16.19 9.30
N PHE A 240 -13.25 -15.53 9.14
CA PHE A 240 -13.07 -14.12 9.49
C PHE A 240 -12.56 -13.26 8.32
N GLY A 241 -12.37 -13.84 7.13
CA GLY A 241 -11.81 -13.15 5.97
C GLY A 241 -10.30 -13.01 6.01
N ALA A 242 -9.73 -12.21 5.10
CA ALA A 242 -8.29 -12.01 5.01
C ALA A 242 -7.72 -11.44 6.33
N PRO A 243 -6.52 -11.87 6.77
CA PRO A 243 -5.95 -11.46 8.06
C PRO A 243 -5.42 -10.01 8.07
N ASN A 244 -5.73 -9.24 7.02
CA ASN A 244 -5.37 -7.83 6.90
C ASN A 244 -6.06 -7.04 8.03
N GLY A 245 -5.30 -6.26 8.77
CA GLY A 245 -5.85 -5.51 9.92
C GLY A 245 -5.76 -6.24 11.28
N LEU A 246 -5.22 -7.47 11.33
CA LEU A 246 -4.97 -8.21 12.58
C LEU A 246 -3.48 -8.23 12.95
N CYS A 247 -2.86 -7.05 12.97
CA CYS A 247 -1.45 -6.88 13.33
C CYS A 247 -1.30 -5.95 14.54
N SER A 248 -0.48 -6.33 15.52
CA SER A 248 -0.19 -5.45 16.67
C SER A 248 0.51 -4.15 16.27
N SER A 249 1.10 -4.09 15.07
CA SER A 249 1.64 -2.83 14.51
C SER A 249 0.59 -1.71 14.43
N ILE A 250 -0.70 -2.06 14.37
CA ILE A 250 -1.83 -1.12 14.32
C ILE A 250 -1.99 -0.37 15.64
N THR A 251 -1.74 -1.03 16.77
CA THR A 251 -1.75 -0.40 18.10
C THR A 251 -0.36 0.06 18.55
N GLU A 252 0.69 -0.44 17.90
CA GLU A 252 2.09 -0.10 18.19
C GLU A 252 2.38 1.40 17.96
N SER A 253 1.81 2.07 16.95
CA SER A 253 2.09 3.50 16.71
C SER A 253 1.50 4.40 17.80
N LYS A 254 0.25 4.12 18.24
CA LYS A 254 -0.35 4.79 19.40
C LYS A 254 0.42 4.45 20.68
N HIS A 255 0.88 3.21 20.83
CA HIS A 255 1.73 2.81 21.94
C HIS A 255 3.10 3.52 21.93
N ILE A 256 3.67 3.81 20.75
CA ILE A 256 4.89 4.61 20.62
C ILE A 256 4.64 6.06 21.09
N LYS A 257 3.63 6.73 20.55
CA LYS A 257 3.33 8.13 20.85
C LYS A 257 2.82 8.35 22.27
N ALA A 258 1.97 7.46 22.79
CA ALA A 258 1.36 7.63 24.12
C ALA A 258 2.20 7.04 25.26
N VAL A 259 3.11 6.09 24.98
CA VAL A 259 3.86 5.37 26.02
C VAL A 259 5.37 5.47 25.82
N LYS A 260 5.94 5.06 24.67
CA LYS A 260 7.41 5.00 24.50
C LYS A 260 8.07 6.39 24.46
N GLN A 261 7.52 7.34 23.71
CA GLN A 261 8.06 8.70 23.59
C GLN A 261 7.94 9.50 24.91
N PRO A 262 6.80 9.52 25.62
CA PRO A 262 6.70 10.16 26.93
C PRO A 262 7.61 9.49 27.98
N TRP A 263 7.76 8.16 27.92
CA TRP A 263 8.70 7.44 28.79
C TRP A 263 10.15 7.88 28.55
N GLN A 264 10.57 8.02 27.30
CA GLN A 264 11.90 8.53 26.93
C GLN A 264 12.13 9.98 27.39
N ARG A 265 11.09 10.83 27.32
CA ARG A 265 11.14 12.23 27.77
C ARG A 265 11.10 12.38 29.29
N SER A 266 10.59 11.39 30.01
CA SER A 266 10.55 11.40 31.47
C SER A 266 11.94 11.17 32.07
N ASN A 267 12.13 11.66 33.30
CA ASN A 267 13.35 11.37 34.07
C ASN A 267 13.35 9.96 34.70
N ARG A 268 12.36 9.11 34.34
CA ARG A 268 12.16 7.73 34.82
C ARG A 268 11.86 7.56 36.31
N TYR A 269 11.80 8.65 37.09
CA TYR A 269 11.42 8.61 38.51
C TYR A 269 9.95 9.02 38.69
N LYS A 270 9.09 8.10 39.13
CA LYS A 270 7.61 8.28 39.12
C LYS A 270 7.08 8.70 37.74
N ALA A 271 7.59 8.06 36.70
CA ALA A 271 7.40 8.43 35.30
C ALA A 271 5.94 8.48 34.84
N LEU A 272 5.06 7.62 35.37
CA LEU A 272 3.67 7.55 34.91
C LEU A 272 2.94 8.89 35.04
N GLY A 273 3.11 9.61 36.15
CA GLY A 273 2.50 10.92 36.34
C GLY A 273 3.05 11.97 35.37
N GLN A 274 4.36 11.90 35.06
CA GLN A 274 5.00 12.80 34.09
C GLN A 274 4.54 12.50 32.66
N MET A 275 4.40 11.22 32.31
CA MET A 275 3.91 10.77 31.01
C MET A 275 2.46 11.22 30.78
N LEU A 276 1.60 11.07 31.80
CA LEU A 276 0.21 11.51 31.73
C LEU A 276 0.10 13.03 31.55
N LEU A 277 0.88 13.83 32.30
CA LEU A 277 0.92 15.29 32.14
C LEU A 277 1.44 15.71 30.75
N THR A 278 2.42 14.97 30.21
CA THR A 278 2.95 15.23 28.86
C THR A 278 1.91 14.95 27.79
N ASN A 279 1.20 13.83 27.89
CA ASN A 279 0.11 13.49 26.98
C ASN A 279 -1.02 14.52 27.08
N GLU A 280 -1.44 14.90 28.29
CA GLU A 280 -2.48 15.90 28.53
C GLU A 280 -2.12 17.27 27.92
N GLN A 281 -0.85 17.69 28.00
CA GLN A 281 -0.38 18.93 27.38
C GLN A 281 -0.39 18.86 25.85
N LEU A 282 0.06 17.74 25.28
CA LEU A 282 0.04 17.53 23.82
C LEU A 282 -1.39 17.52 23.28
N ASP A 283 -2.32 16.88 23.98
CA ASP A 283 -3.75 16.85 23.63
C ASP A 283 -4.36 18.26 23.70
N LYS A 284 -4.04 19.04 24.75
CA LYS A 284 -4.49 20.44 24.88
C LYS A 284 -3.95 21.33 23.77
N ILE A 285 -2.70 21.13 23.34
CA ILE A 285 -2.09 21.88 22.23
C ILE A 285 -2.75 21.50 20.91
N ALA A 286 -2.99 20.20 20.67
CA ALA A 286 -3.70 19.73 19.48
C ALA A 286 -5.12 20.31 19.41
N ALA A 287 -5.86 20.29 20.52
CA ALA A 287 -7.20 20.87 20.62
C ALA A 287 -7.19 22.41 20.40
N CYS A 288 -6.20 23.12 20.95
CA CYS A 288 -6.04 24.55 20.68
C CYS A 288 -5.75 24.83 19.21
N ARG A 289 -4.86 24.05 18.57
CA ARG A 289 -4.55 24.18 17.14
C ARG A 289 -5.79 23.99 16.28
N ALA A 290 -6.58 22.95 16.55
CA ALA A 290 -7.85 22.71 15.85
C ALA A 290 -8.83 23.89 16.01
N LYS A 291 -8.92 24.46 17.23
CA LYS A 291 -9.80 25.60 17.54
C LYS A 291 -9.35 26.91 16.89
N PHE A 292 -8.05 27.13 16.72
CA PHE A 292 -7.53 28.30 16.01
C PHE A 292 -7.61 28.15 14.49
N ALA A 293 -7.44 26.92 13.97
CA ALA A 293 -7.65 26.61 12.57
C ALA A 293 -9.11 26.82 12.15
N SER A 294 -10.08 26.34 12.94
CA SER A 294 -11.52 26.50 12.62
C SER A 294 -11.98 27.96 12.63
N ARG A 295 -11.25 28.85 13.31
CA ARG A 295 -11.50 30.29 13.35
C ARG A 295 -10.72 31.06 12.27
N ARG A 296 -10.00 30.36 11.38
CA ARG A 296 -9.10 30.94 10.37
C ARG A 296 -8.06 31.90 10.95
N MET A 297 -7.74 31.71 12.24
CA MET A 297 -6.71 32.48 12.96
C MET A 297 -5.31 31.93 12.72
N LEU A 298 -5.24 30.73 12.15
CA LEU A 298 -4.03 30.19 11.53
C LEU A 298 -4.20 30.43 10.03
N ALA A 299 -3.32 31.23 9.43
CA ALA A 299 -3.27 31.36 7.98
C ALA A 299 -2.87 30.01 7.36
N ASP A 300 -3.43 29.67 6.20
CA ASP A 300 -2.87 28.65 5.31
C ASP A 300 -1.48 29.13 4.86
N GLY A 301 -0.48 28.89 5.70
CA GLY A 301 0.86 29.45 5.56
C GLY A 301 1.41 30.05 6.83
N LEU A 302 1.41 29.30 7.93
CA LEU A 302 2.60 29.34 8.78
C LEU A 302 3.50 28.22 8.30
N ILE A 303 4.70 28.61 7.84
CA ILE A 303 5.82 27.71 7.60
C ILE A 303 6.02 26.92 8.90
N LEU A 304 5.49 25.69 8.93
CA LEU A 304 6.21 24.65 9.63
C LEU A 304 7.57 24.66 8.97
N ALA A 305 8.61 25.03 9.73
CA ALA A 305 9.90 24.47 9.42
C ALA A 305 9.63 22.99 9.22
N GLN A 306 9.92 22.50 8.01
CA GLN A 306 10.13 21.09 7.80
C GLN A 306 11.22 20.73 8.82
N GLU A 307 10.81 20.26 9.99
CA GLU A 307 11.50 19.14 10.56
C GLU A 307 11.34 18.07 9.47
N ASP A 308 12.40 17.91 8.69
CA ASP A 308 12.64 16.71 7.89
C ASP A 308 12.74 15.54 8.87
N ASP A 309 11.60 15.17 9.45
CA ASP A 309 11.35 13.81 9.87
C ASP A 309 10.72 13.13 8.65
N ASP A 310 11.53 12.31 8.01
CA ASP A 310 11.07 11.19 7.21
C ASP A 310 9.86 10.51 7.90
N ASP A 311 8.86 10.13 7.11
CA ASP A 311 8.00 8.98 7.38
C ASP A 311 7.13 9.01 8.66
N ASP A 312 5.89 9.51 8.56
CA ASP A 312 4.70 8.73 8.99
C ASP A 312 3.41 9.43 8.50
N GLY A 313 2.44 8.64 8.02
CA GLY A 313 1.21 9.12 7.38
C GLY A 313 0.41 10.14 8.20
N GLY A 314 0.52 11.42 7.86
CA GLY A 314 -0.30 12.50 8.42
C GLY A 314 -1.73 12.48 7.88
N ASP A 315 -2.70 12.72 8.75
CA ASP A 315 -4.13 12.75 8.44
C ASP A 315 -4.48 13.90 7.48
N VAL A 316 -5.17 13.55 6.38
CA VAL A 316 -5.75 14.52 5.45
C VAL A 316 -7.04 15.06 6.08
N ILE A 317 -7.15 16.38 6.21
CA ILE A 317 -8.37 17.04 6.71
C ILE A 317 -9.53 16.76 5.74
N GLY A 318 -10.44 15.89 6.16
CA GLY A 318 -11.69 15.58 5.44
C GLY A 318 -12.82 16.59 5.72
N PRO A 319 -13.82 16.68 4.84
CA PRO A 319 -14.96 17.59 5.01
C PRO A 319 -15.82 17.27 6.25
N SER A 320 -16.43 18.31 6.82
CA SER A 320 -17.22 18.28 8.07
C SER A 320 -18.66 17.79 7.87
N ILE A 321 -18.84 16.58 7.36
CA ILE A 321 -20.16 15.93 7.26
C ILE A 321 -20.16 14.80 8.30
N LEU A 322 -21.19 14.69 9.15
CA LEU A 322 -21.21 13.70 10.25
C LEU A 322 -21.42 12.27 9.75
N ALA A 323 -22.19 12.08 8.67
CA ALA A 323 -22.26 10.84 7.93
C ALA A 323 -22.72 11.10 6.49
N GLU A 324 -22.15 10.38 5.52
CA GLU A 324 -22.61 10.35 4.13
C GLU A 324 -22.93 8.90 3.75
N VAL A 325 -24.12 8.65 3.23
CA VAL A 325 -24.51 7.34 2.70
C VAL A 325 -24.65 7.45 1.19
N ALA A 326 -23.72 6.84 0.45
CA ALA A 326 -23.78 6.74 -1.00
C ALA A 326 -24.41 5.40 -1.38
N LEU A 327 -25.62 5.42 -1.95
CA LEU A 327 -26.29 4.24 -2.47
C LEU A 327 -25.81 3.91 -3.88
N ALA A 328 -25.88 2.64 -4.27
CA ALA A 328 -25.69 2.25 -5.67
C ALA A 328 -26.60 3.05 -6.61
N LYS A 329 -26.14 3.38 -7.82
CA LYS A 329 -26.91 4.20 -8.76
C LYS A 329 -28.16 3.50 -9.31
N VAL A 330 -28.19 2.16 -9.27
CA VAL A 330 -29.28 1.35 -9.83
C VAL A 330 -29.88 0.49 -8.72
N PRO A 331 -31.19 0.58 -8.45
CA PRO A 331 -31.86 -0.28 -7.49
C PRO A 331 -32.02 -1.69 -8.04
N THR A 332 -32.01 -2.70 -7.16
CA THR A 332 -32.16 -4.11 -7.53
C THR A 332 -33.61 -4.57 -7.45
N ALA A 333 -34.38 -4.05 -6.49
CA ALA A 333 -35.77 -4.40 -6.31
C ALA A 333 -36.53 -3.30 -5.57
N VAL A 334 -37.85 -3.34 -5.64
CA VAL A 334 -38.76 -2.53 -4.83
C VAL A 334 -39.70 -3.51 -4.15
N VAL A 335 -39.72 -3.51 -2.81
CA VAL A 335 -40.39 -4.53 -1.99
C VAL A 335 -41.22 -3.87 -0.89
N THR A 336 -42.15 -4.60 -0.29
CA THR A 336 -42.83 -4.14 0.94
C THR A 336 -41.98 -4.41 2.19
N ALA A 337 -42.30 -3.77 3.31
CA ALA A 337 -41.63 -4.03 4.58
C ALA A 337 -41.80 -5.50 5.05
N ASP A 338 -42.96 -6.11 4.80
CA ASP A 338 -43.22 -7.53 5.10
C ASP A 338 -42.36 -8.47 4.25
N GLU A 339 -42.25 -8.21 2.94
CA GLU A 339 -41.40 -9.00 2.05
C GLU A 339 -39.93 -8.90 2.45
N LEU A 340 -39.49 -7.71 2.87
CA LEU A 340 -38.14 -7.47 3.35
C LEU A 340 -37.88 -8.16 4.70
N ALA A 341 -38.83 -8.12 5.63
CA ALA A 341 -38.74 -8.82 6.91
C ALA A 341 -38.59 -10.33 6.72
N HIS A 342 -39.35 -10.90 5.79
CA HIS A 342 -39.24 -12.32 5.44
C HIS A 342 -37.92 -12.65 4.74
N PHE A 343 -37.45 -11.80 3.83
CA PHE A 343 -36.17 -11.98 3.14
C PHE A 343 -34.97 -11.92 4.09
N LEU A 344 -35.03 -11.07 5.12
CA LEU A 344 -33.96 -10.88 6.11
C LEU A 344 -34.05 -11.83 7.32
N ASP A 345 -35.11 -12.64 7.41
CA ASP A 345 -35.43 -13.48 8.58
C ASP A 345 -35.56 -12.69 9.89
N GLU A 346 -36.11 -11.46 9.80
CA GLU A 346 -36.23 -10.52 10.91
C GLU A 346 -37.70 -10.12 11.12
N PRO A 347 -38.45 -10.86 11.97
CA PRO A 347 -39.90 -10.64 12.15
C PRO A 347 -40.23 -9.32 12.85
N ASP A 348 -39.30 -8.78 13.64
CA ASP A 348 -39.47 -7.51 14.36
C ASP A 348 -39.09 -6.28 13.51
N LEU A 349 -38.69 -6.47 12.25
CA LEU A 349 -38.19 -5.39 11.38
C LEU A 349 -39.20 -4.25 11.24
N ILE A 350 -40.49 -4.57 11.09
CA ILE A 350 -41.56 -3.59 10.91
C ILE A 350 -41.67 -2.71 12.16
N ASP A 351 -41.74 -3.29 13.36
CA ASP A 351 -41.83 -2.53 14.60
C ASP A 351 -40.60 -1.64 14.83
N ARG A 352 -39.41 -2.12 14.43
CA ARG A 352 -38.17 -1.34 14.48
C ARG A 352 -38.20 -0.16 13.51
N LEU A 353 -38.69 -0.35 12.29
CA LEU A 353 -38.84 0.72 11.30
C LEU A 353 -39.85 1.77 11.79
N ARG A 354 -40.97 1.34 12.38
CA ARG A 354 -41.98 2.23 12.95
C ARG A 354 -41.44 3.05 14.12
N SER A 355 -40.68 2.40 15.02
CA SER A 355 -40.01 3.09 16.14
C SER A 355 -39.00 4.12 15.63
N PHE A 356 -38.19 3.75 14.62
CA PHE A 356 -37.22 4.66 14.02
C PHE A 356 -37.89 5.86 13.35
N ALA A 357 -38.98 5.64 12.59
CA ALA A 357 -39.73 6.72 11.96
C ALA A 357 -40.34 7.68 13.00
N ALA A 358 -40.87 7.15 14.11
CA ALA A 358 -41.39 7.95 15.23
C ALA A 358 -40.29 8.80 15.89
N ASP A 359 -39.10 8.24 16.08
CA ASP A 359 -37.96 8.97 16.66
C ASP A 359 -37.46 10.09 15.73
N GLN A 360 -37.45 9.86 14.40
CA GLN A 360 -37.05 10.88 13.43
C GLN A 360 -38.05 12.06 13.36
N THR A 361 -39.35 11.76 13.44
CA THR A 361 -40.41 12.79 13.43
C THR A 361 -40.45 13.60 14.72
N ARG A 362 -40.20 12.97 15.87
CA ARG A 362 -40.05 13.68 17.16
C ARG A 362 -38.81 14.56 17.23
N ALA A 363 -37.72 14.16 16.59
CA ALA A 363 -36.49 14.95 16.55
C ALA A 363 -36.61 16.20 15.66
N SER A 364 -37.49 16.19 14.65
CA SER A 364 -37.76 17.38 13.82
C SER A 364 -38.62 18.45 14.50
N ASP A 365 -39.41 18.10 15.52
CA ASP A 365 -40.32 19.02 16.22
C ASP A 365 -39.64 19.79 17.38
N SER A 366 -38.37 19.53 17.68
CA SER A 366 -37.64 20.21 18.78
C SER A 366 -37.26 21.67 18.48
N ASN A 367 -37.97 22.35 17.58
CA ASN A 367 -37.79 23.77 17.27
C ASN A 367 -39.02 24.63 17.54
N SER A 368 -40.05 24.10 18.21
CA SER A 368 -41.14 24.90 18.78
C SER A 368 -41.18 24.77 20.31
N ASP A 369 -40.97 25.90 20.96
CA ASP A 369 -41.28 26.14 22.36
C ASP A 369 -42.79 25.86 22.59
N VAL A 370 -43.13 25.24 23.74
CA VAL A 370 -44.42 25.25 24.47
C VAL A 370 -44.94 23.86 24.94
N SER A 371 -44.87 23.71 26.27
CA SER A 371 -45.72 22.96 27.23
C SER A 371 -46.07 21.48 27.03
N LEU A 372 -45.75 20.74 28.10
CA LEU A 372 -46.33 19.47 28.55
C LEU A 372 -47.86 19.41 28.29
N VAL A 373 -48.25 18.57 27.33
CA VAL A 373 -49.58 17.96 27.29
C VAL A 373 -49.37 16.45 27.33
N ASP A 374 -50.03 15.86 28.32
CA ASP A 374 -50.21 14.43 28.56
C ASP A 374 -51.11 13.89 27.44
N ASP A 375 -50.60 13.04 26.55
CA ASP A 375 -51.44 12.32 25.58
C ASP A 375 -51.04 10.85 25.53
N SER A 376 -51.93 10.04 26.10
CA SER A 376 -51.88 8.59 26.23
C SER A 376 -52.24 7.86 24.92
N ASP A 377 -51.76 8.32 23.77
CA ASP A 377 -51.96 7.67 22.48
C ASP A 377 -50.63 7.60 21.70
N ASN A 378 -49.78 6.65 22.10
CA ASN A 378 -48.50 6.37 21.45
C ASN A 378 -48.73 5.47 20.22
N GLN A 379 -49.49 5.95 19.22
CA GLN A 379 -49.63 5.26 17.94
C GLN A 379 -48.32 5.39 17.15
N LEU A 380 -47.60 4.28 17.02
CA LEU A 380 -46.47 4.16 16.12
C LEU A 380 -46.97 4.38 14.66
N PRO A 381 -46.23 5.12 13.83
CA PRO A 381 -46.65 5.38 12.45
C PRO A 381 -46.74 4.07 11.66
N GLU A 382 -47.80 3.89 10.87
CA GLU A 382 -47.88 2.77 9.93
C GLU A 382 -46.95 3.03 8.73
N ILE A 383 -46.27 1.98 8.26
CA ILE A 383 -45.32 2.04 7.14
C ILE A 383 -45.88 1.12 6.06
N ASP A 384 -46.62 1.71 5.14
CA ASP A 384 -47.19 1.03 3.96
C ASP A 384 -46.41 1.35 2.67
N ASP A 385 -45.34 2.12 2.78
CA ASP A 385 -44.54 2.57 1.65
C ASP A 385 -43.65 1.46 1.08
N LEU A 386 -43.43 1.52 -0.23
CA LEU A 386 -42.52 0.63 -0.94
C LEU A 386 -41.06 0.97 -0.64
N ILE A 387 -40.29 -0.03 -0.23
CA ILE A 387 -38.86 0.07 0.08
C ILE A 387 -38.05 -0.25 -1.18
N THR A 388 -37.24 0.71 -1.63
CA THR A 388 -36.32 0.50 -2.74
C THR A 388 -35.01 -0.11 -2.23
N LEU A 389 -34.69 -1.32 -2.69
CA LEU A 389 -33.47 -2.03 -2.34
C LEU A 389 -32.33 -1.68 -3.28
N TYR A 390 -31.23 -1.24 -2.70
CA TYR A 390 -29.97 -1.03 -3.40
C TYR A 390 -29.00 -2.16 -3.04
N PRO A 391 -28.28 -2.74 -4.01
CA PRO A 391 -27.42 -3.90 -3.77
C PRO A 391 -26.20 -3.58 -2.91
N SER A 392 -25.88 -2.30 -2.74
CA SER A 392 -24.81 -1.84 -1.87
C SER A 392 -25.04 -0.39 -1.44
N ALA A 393 -24.64 -0.09 -0.22
CA ALA A 393 -24.53 1.26 0.31
C ALA A 393 -23.13 1.45 0.91
N VAL A 394 -22.53 2.61 0.71
CA VAL A 394 -21.31 3.02 1.42
C VAL A 394 -21.72 4.07 2.44
N ALA A 395 -21.74 3.69 3.71
CA ALA A 395 -21.93 4.62 4.81
C ALA A 395 -20.56 5.08 5.33
N THR A 396 -20.27 6.36 5.15
CA THR A 396 -19.08 7.02 5.68
C THR A 396 -19.49 7.73 6.95
N TYR A 397 -19.02 7.24 8.10
CA TYR A 397 -19.19 7.91 9.38
C TYR A 397 -17.90 8.63 9.72
N PHE A 398 -17.99 9.93 10.00
CA PHE A 398 -16.85 10.69 10.46
C PHE A 398 -16.83 10.62 11.98
N ALA A 399 -15.73 10.14 12.57
CA ALA A 399 -15.58 10.17 14.01
C ALA A 399 -15.68 11.63 14.50
N PRO A 400 -16.51 11.94 15.51
CA PRO A 400 -16.48 13.26 16.10
C PRO A 400 -15.06 13.51 16.62
N GLN A 401 -14.49 14.66 16.24
CA GLN A 401 -13.14 15.08 16.65
C GLN A 401 -13.02 15.22 18.17
#